data_AF-A0A7G8DNS1-F1
#
_entry.id   AF-A0A7G8DNS1-F1
#
_cell.length_a   1.000
_cell.length_b   1.000
_cell.length_c   1.000
_cell.angle_alpha   90.00
_cell.angle_beta   90.00
_cell.angle_gamma   90.00
#
_symmetry.space_group_name_H-M   'P 1'
#
loop_
_entity.id
_entity.type
_entity.pdbx_description
1 polymer ?
#
loop_
_entity_poly.entity_id
_entity_poly.type
_entity_poly.pdbx_seq_one_letter_code
_entity_poly.pdbx_strand_id
1 'polypeptide(L)' 'MERLGLERSQRAVRQALDLQAMQGSAATLPVLFCETCGLALASTDLLREQTGLNGHGDDFVLLFSFRSNAVQLVCPK' A
#
# COMPACT_ATOMS: atom_id res chain seq x y z
N MET A 1 10.21 -1.68 22.92
CA MET A 1 10.68 -1.92 21.53
C MET A 1 9.59 -1.67 20.48
N GLU A 2 8.31 -1.86 20.82
CA GLU A 2 7.17 -1.80 19.87
C GLU A 2 6.89 -0.41 19.28
N ARG A 3 7.13 0.69 20.02
CA ARG A 3 6.94 2.07 19.53
C ARG A 3 7.72 2.39 18.26
N LEU A 4 8.96 1.92 18.16
CA LEU A 4 9.83 2.23 17.01
C LEU A 4 9.36 1.52 15.73
N GLY A 5 8.75 0.34 15.87
CA GLY A 5 8.13 -0.37 14.75
C GLY A 5 6.90 0.36 14.23
N LEU A 6 6.02 0.79 15.14
CA LEU A 6 4.79 1.50 14.80
C LEU A 6 5.07 2.82 14.06
N GLU A 7 5.99 3.64 14.55
CA GLU A 7 6.34 4.92 13.91
C GLU A 7 6.98 4.75 12.52
N ARG A 8 7.72 3.66 12.30
CA ARG A 8 8.28 3.33 10.99
C ARG A 8 7.18 2.91 10.03
N SER A 9 6.26 2.05 10.46
CA SER A 9 5.12 1.62 9.66
C SER A 9 4.21 2.79 9.28
N GLN A 10 3.90 3.68 10.23
CA GLN A 10 3.10 4.88 9.96
C GLN A 10 3.76 5.81 8.94
N ARG A 11 5.08 6.03 9.06
CA ARG A 11 5.82 6.83 8.07
C ARG A 11 5.83 6.19 6.70
N ALA A 12 6.03 4.88 6.61
CA ALA A 12 6.02 4.17 5.34
C ALA A 12 4.65 4.23 4.65
N VAL A 13 3.56 4.11 5.41
CA VAL A 13 2.18 4.31 4.91
C VAL A 13 1.99 5.73 4.39
N ARG A 14 2.42 6.74 5.16
CA ARG A 14 2.30 8.15 4.73
C ARG A 14 3.07 8.39 3.42
N GLN A 15 4.30 7.89 3.32
CA GLN A 15 5.12 8.00 2.12
C GLN A 15 4.49 7.28 0.91
N ALA A 16 3.81 6.16 1.14
CA ALA A 16 3.07 5.44 0.10
C ALA A 16 1.93 6.31 -0.47
N LEU A 17 1.15 6.94 0.41
CA LEU A 17 0.08 7.87 0.03
C LEU A 17 0.64 9.11 -0.68
N ASP A 18 1.71 9.70 -0.16
CA ASP A 18 2.38 10.85 -0.78
C ASP A 18 2.88 10.49 -2.20
N LEU A 19 3.41 9.28 -2.41
CA LEU A 19 3.82 8.79 -3.71
C LEU A 19 2.65 8.73 -4.71
N GLN A 20 1.49 8.22 -4.28
CA GLN A 20 0.28 8.21 -5.10
C GLN A 20 -0.18 9.63 -5.45
N ALA A 21 -0.13 10.56 -4.49
CA ALA A 21 -0.49 11.95 -4.73
C ALA A 21 0.48 12.66 -5.70
N MET A 22 1.77 12.30 -5.67
CA MET A 22 2.80 12.92 -6.52
C MET A 22 2.90 12.32 -7.93
N GLN A 23 2.70 11.00 -8.08
CA GLN A 23 3.01 10.27 -9.32
C GLN A 23 1.87 9.36 -9.80
N GLY A 24 0.84 9.18 -9.00
CA GLY A 24 -0.29 8.31 -9.31
C GLY A 24 -1.43 9.02 -10.04
N SER A 25 -2.52 8.29 -10.18
CA SER A 25 -3.82 8.75 -10.65
C SER A 25 -4.94 8.02 -9.88
N ALA A 26 -6.20 8.38 -10.14
CA ALA A 26 -7.36 7.68 -9.59
C ALA A 26 -7.40 6.17 -9.93
N ALA A 27 -6.65 5.73 -10.94
CA ALA A 27 -6.53 4.33 -11.33
C ALA A 27 -5.33 3.61 -10.69
N THR A 28 -4.55 4.29 -9.84
CA THR A 28 -3.38 3.71 -9.17
C THR A 28 -3.61 3.55 -7.68
N LEU A 29 -2.95 2.56 -7.10
CA LEU A 29 -2.96 2.27 -5.67
C LEU A 29 -1.51 2.13 -5.18
N PRO A 30 -1.14 2.77 -4.06
CA PRO A 30 0.19 2.61 -3.50
C PRO A 30 0.37 1.24 -2.86
N VAL A 31 1.54 0.66 -3.09
CA VAL A 31 1.96 -0.65 -2.56
C VAL A 31 3.12 -0.45 -1.61
N LEU A 32 3.01 -1.00 -0.41
CA LEU A 32 4.06 -1.03 0.60
C LEU A 32 4.56 -2.48 0.78
N PHE A 33 5.85 -2.68 0.51
CA PHE A 33 6.53 -3.96 0.71
C PHE A 33 6.89 -4.11 2.19
N CYS A 34 6.26 -5.04 2.90
CA CYS A 34 6.38 -5.18 4.35
C CYS A 34 7.81 -5.49 4.82
N GLU A 35 8.59 -6.21 4.02
CA GLU A 35 9.95 -6.63 4.39
C GLU A 35 10.99 -5.52 4.25
N THR A 36 10.79 -4.58 3.32
CA THR A 36 11.80 -3.58 2.94
C THR A 36 11.36 -2.14 3.18
N CYS A 37 10.07 -1.94 3.48
CA CYS A 37 9.40 -0.65 3.38
C CYS A 37 9.53 0.00 1.99
N GLY A 38 9.78 -0.81 0.95
CA GLY A 38 9.79 -0.34 -0.43
C GLY A 38 8.39 0.16 -0.82
N LEU A 39 8.34 1.05 -1.81
CA LEU A 39 7.10 1.65 -2.29
C LEU A 39 6.97 1.48 -3.80
N ALA A 40 5.75 1.26 -4.26
CA ALA A 40 5.40 1.24 -5.69
C ALA A 40 3.98 1.75 -5.90
N LEU A 41 3.59 1.93 -7.16
CA LEU A 41 2.22 2.16 -7.58
C LEU A 41 1.76 0.98 -8.44
N ALA A 42 0.59 0.45 -8.13
CA ALA A 42 -0.05 -0.62 -8.90
C ALA A 42 -1.34 -0.12 -9.54
N SER A 43 -1.72 -0.71 -10.68
CA SER A 43 -3.03 -0.46 -11.27
C SER A 43 -4.13 -1.07 -10.40
N THR A 44 -5.16 -0.30 -10.11
CA THR A 44 -6.37 -0.76 -9.40
C THR A 44 -7.15 -1.79 -10.21
N ASP A 45 -7.13 -1.70 -11.54
CA ASP A 45 -7.75 -2.70 -12.43
C ASP A 45 -7.01 -4.04 -12.35
N LEU A 46 -5.67 -4.02 -12.47
CA LEU A 46 -4.86 -5.23 -12.35
C LEU A 46 -5.00 -5.88 -10.98
N LEU A 47 -5.06 -5.07 -9.91
CA LEU A 47 -5.29 -5.58 -8.56
C LEU A 47 -6.62 -6.31 -8.48
N ARG A 48 -7.69 -5.71 -9.01
CA ARG A 48 -9.03 -6.30 -9.00
C ARG A 48 -9.07 -7.59 -9.82
N GLU A 49 -8.45 -7.61 -10.99
CA GLU A 49 -8.38 -8.78 -11.87
C GLU A 49 -7.64 -9.95 -11.21
N GLN A 50 -6.53 -9.68 -10.52
CA GLN A 50 -5.68 -10.73 -9.96
C GLN A 50 -6.10 -11.19 -8.56
N THR A 51 -6.72 -10.32 -7.76
CA THR A 51 -6.99 -10.58 -6.34
C THR A 51 -8.46 -10.49 -5.96
N GLY A 52 -9.31 -9.92 -6.82
CA GLY A 52 -10.70 -9.59 -6.50
C GLY A 52 -10.86 -8.41 -5.52
N LEU A 53 -9.77 -7.81 -5.04
CA LEU A 53 -9.80 -6.67 -4.13
C LEU A 53 -10.21 -5.40 -4.88
N ASN A 54 -11.18 -4.67 -4.32
CA ASN A 54 -11.58 -3.37 -4.82
C ASN A 54 -10.94 -2.27 -3.97
N GLY A 55 -9.99 -1.54 -4.55
CA GLY A 55 -9.41 -0.33 -3.98
C GLY A 55 -10.10 0.96 -4.45
N HIS A 56 -11.40 0.91 -4.72
CA HIS A 56 -12.16 2.09 -5.14
C HIS A 56 -12.40 3.00 -3.93
N GLY A 57 -11.60 4.06 -3.82
CA GLY A 57 -11.68 5.08 -2.79
C GLY A 57 -10.32 5.74 -2.54
N ASP A 58 -10.34 6.87 -1.87
CA ASP A 58 -9.12 7.59 -1.51
C ASP A 58 -8.43 6.91 -0.31
N ASP A 59 -7.12 7.11 -0.20
CA ASP A 59 -6.29 6.69 0.93
C ASP A 59 -6.13 5.18 1.18
N PHE A 60 -6.34 4.30 0.19
CA PHE A 60 -5.98 2.88 0.37
C PHE A 60 -4.49 2.62 0.15
N VAL A 61 -3.92 1.69 0.92
CA VAL A 61 -2.57 1.15 0.71
C VAL A 61 -2.63 -0.36 0.63
N LEU A 62 -1.97 -0.94 -0.38
CA LEU A 62 -1.78 -2.38 -0.48
C LEU A 62 -0.51 -2.80 0.25
N LEU A 63 -0.67 -3.57 1.32
CA LEU A 63 0.45 -4.23 1.98
C LEU A 63 0.76 -5.52 1.23
N PHE A 64 2.00 -5.67 0.79
CA PHE A 64 2.48 -6.91 0.19
C PHE A 64 3.61 -7.48 1.03
N SER A 65 3.45 -8.74 1.45
CA SER A 65 4.51 -9.52 2.09
C SER A 65 4.92 -10.65 1.17
N PHE A 66 6.17 -10.57 0.68
CA PHE A 66 6.75 -11.66 -0.10
C PHE A 66 6.95 -12.90 0.77
N ARG A 67 7.33 -12.72 2.04
CA ARG A 67 7.63 -13.83 2.96
C ARG A 67 6.41 -14.71 3.23
N SER A 68 5.24 -14.09 3.39
CA SER A 68 3.99 -14.83 3.64
C SER A 68 3.13 -15.02 2.39
N ASN A 69 3.61 -14.57 1.22
CA ASN A 69 2.84 -14.51 -0.03
C ASN A 69 1.41 -13.97 0.19
N ALA A 70 1.32 -12.85 0.90
CA ALA A 70 0.06 -12.28 1.32
C ALA A 70 -0.09 -10.85 0.83
N VAL A 71 -1.32 -10.50 0.49
CA VAL A 71 -1.74 -9.14 0.19
C VAL A 71 -2.83 -8.73 1.19
N GLN A 72 -2.75 -7.49 1.66
CA GLN A 72 -3.79 -6.90 2.48
C GLN A 72 -4.06 -5.48 2.02
N LEU A 73 -5.31 -5.19 1.72
CA LEU A 73 -5.75 -3.82 1.47
C LEU A 73 -6.11 -3.16 2.80
N VAL A 74 -5.49 -2.02 3.10
CA VAL A 74 -5.76 -1.25 4.32
C VAL A 74 -6.17 0.18 3.97
N CYS A 75 -7.10 0.73 4.75
CA CYS A 75 -7.45 2.15 4.75
C CYS A 75 -6.90 2.75 6.05
N PRO A 76 -5.77 3.49 6.01
CA PRO A 76 -5.22 4.17 7.17
C PRO A 76 -6.15 5.33 7.53
N LYS A 77 -6.92 5.17 8.61
CA LYS A 77 -7.69 6.25 9.23
C LYS A 77 -6.87 6.97 10.29
#